data_AF-A0A319BUM8-F1
#
_entry.id   AF-A0A319BUM8-F1
#
_cell.length_a   1.000
_cell.length_b   1.000
_cell.length_c   1.000
_cell.angle_alpha   90.00
_cell.angle_beta   90.00
_cell.angle_gamma   90.00
#
_symmetry.space_group_name_H-M   'P 1'
#
loop_
_entity.id
_entity.type
_entity.pdbx_description
1 polymer ?
#
loop_
_entity_poly.entity_id
_entity_poly.type
_entity_poly.pdbx_seq_one_letter_code
_entity_poly.pdbx_strand_id
1 'polypeptide(L)'
;MRDILPKLGLPEEWGTLEGGRNYLRLIKADKRDVLDPFAKRIALVIFYFTYVQLQKTEKKSGKGSVAHQLLRPDFPEPDKPLLDQVAGTVRLGKWWWWLIATLGLGIFLTNTHNTAKSMHSSKLSNEEAAAFMTFILRTRPGTVRLSESLGVHLQARNREDESIGPNQNNLIGTADLFSPERLADAHREDSNGLVSHQTWEPWTNIDIETCANDKIPDFLALMRR
;
A
#
# COMPACT_ATOMS: atom_id res chain seq x y z
N MET A 1 6.52 -14.53 17.84
CA MET A 1 6.17 -13.19 17.33
C MET A 1 7.33 -12.70 16.51
N ARG A 2 7.30 -12.92 15.19
CA ARG A 2 8.34 -12.43 14.29
C ARG A 2 7.67 -11.43 13.36
N ASP A 3 8.10 -10.18 13.51
CA ASP A 3 7.71 -9.08 12.63
C ASP A 3 7.86 -9.51 11.16
N ILE A 4 6.86 -9.20 10.33
CA ILE A 4 6.86 -9.54 8.91
C ILE A 4 7.95 -8.76 8.15
N LEU A 5 8.38 -7.61 8.67
CA LEU A 5 9.37 -6.73 8.05
C LEU A 5 10.72 -7.44 7.86
N PRO A 6 11.34 -8.04 8.89
CA PRO A 6 12.55 -8.86 8.74
C PRO A 6 12.43 -9.98 7.72
N LYS A 7 11.28 -10.68 7.69
CA LYS A 7 11.05 -11.78 6.74
C LYS A 7 11.07 -11.29 5.29
N LEU A 8 10.69 -10.03 5.08
CA LEU A 8 10.71 -9.35 3.79
C LEU A 8 12.03 -8.60 3.52
N GLY A 9 13.02 -8.71 4.41
CA GLY A 9 14.28 -7.97 4.33
C GLY A 9 14.12 -6.46 4.56
N LEU A 10 13.07 -6.04 5.25
CA LEU A 10 12.74 -4.64 5.52
C LEU A 10 13.17 -4.21 6.93
N PRO A 11 13.55 -2.94 7.15
CA PRO A 11 13.87 -2.42 8.48
C PRO A 11 12.68 -2.49 9.44
N GLU A 12 12.88 -2.99 10.66
CA GLU A 12 11.83 -2.99 11.70
C GLU A 12 11.50 -1.57 12.18
N GLU A 13 12.50 -0.68 12.22
CA GLU A 13 12.32 0.67 12.73
C GLU A 13 11.58 1.56 11.71
N TRP A 14 10.43 2.08 12.10
CA TRP A 14 9.65 3.05 11.33
C TRP A 14 9.01 4.10 12.24
N GLY A 15 8.56 5.22 11.68
CA GLY A 15 8.02 6.35 12.44
C GLY A 15 9.07 7.24 13.11
N THR A 16 10.35 6.87 13.03
CA THR A 16 11.50 7.66 13.51
C THR A 16 12.30 8.22 12.33
N LEU A 17 13.21 9.16 12.63
CA LEU A 17 14.08 9.74 11.60
C LEU A 17 15.05 8.70 11.02
N GLU A 18 15.57 7.80 11.86
CA GLU A 18 16.50 6.75 11.44
C GLU A 18 15.80 5.67 10.62
N GLY A 19 14.61 5.23 11.05
CA GLY A 19 13.75 4.35 10.26
C GLY A 19 13.45 4.96 8.88
N GLY A 20 13.04 6.23 8.84
CA GLY A 20 12.81 6.95 7.59
C GLY A 20 14.01 6.96 6.65
N ARG A 21 15.23 7.11 7.18
CA ARG A 21 16.47 7.05 6.39
C ARG A 21 16.74 5.66 5.86
N ASN A 22 16.59 4.63 6.69
CA ASN A 22 16.83 3.24 6.30
C ASN A 22 15.90 2.81 5.17
N TYR A 23 14.61 3.13 5.28
CA TYR A 23 13.64 2.90 4.20
C TYR A 23 13.98 3.69 2.93
N LEU A 24 14.32 4.97 3.05
CA LEU A 24 14.69 5.79 1.90
C LEU A 24 15.93 5.26 1.16
N ARG A 25 16.96 4.85 1.91
CA ARG A 25 18.18 4.24 1.35
C ARG A 25 17.86 2.93 0.64
N LEU A 26 17.06 2.06 1.26
CA LEU A 26 16.64 0.79 0.66
C LEU A 26 15.91 1.02 -0.67
N ILE A 27 14.92 1.91 -0.69
CA ILE A 27 14.13 2.21 -1.89
C ILE A 27 15.00 2.82 -3.00
N LYS A 28 15.92 3.72 -2.66
CA LYS A 28 16.82 4.37 -3.65
C LYS A 28 17.95 3.47 -4.14
N ALA A 29 18.42 2.53 -3.32
CA ALA A 29 19.49 1.59 -3.67
C ALA A 29 19.01 0.52 -4.67
N ASP A 30 17.71 0.24 -4.71
CA ASP A 30 17.09 -0.75 -5.58
C ASP A 30 16.95 -0.29 -7.04
N LYS A 31 18.08 0.05 -7.67
CA LYS A 31 18.17 0.49 -9.07
C LYS A 31 17.99 -0.64 -10.09
N ARG A 32 18.02 -1.89 -9.63
CA ARG A 32 17.98 -3.11 -10.46
C ARG A 32 16.73 -3.96 -10.19
N ASP A 33 15.76 -3.45 -9.41
CA ASP A 33 14.55 -4.17 -9.00
C ASP A 33 14.87 -5.56 -8.40
N VAL A 34 15.90 -5.61 -7.55
CA VAL A 34 16.36 -6.82 -6.85
C VAL A 34 15.50 -7.08 -5.62
N LEU A 35 14.94 -6.03 -5.02
CA LEU A 35 13.98 -6.20 -3.94
C LEU A 35 12.71 -6.82 -4.49
N ASP A 36 12.21 -7.84 -3.80
CA ASP A 36 10.93 -8.45 -4.12
C ASP A 36 9.85 -7.36 -4.30
N PRO A 37 9.06 -7.38 -5.41
CA PRO A 37 8.10 -6.32 -5.69
C PRO A 37 7.09 -6.09 -4.57
N PHE A 38 6.70 -7.14 -3.84
CA PHE A 38 5.79 -7.02 -2.69
C PHE A 38 6.49 -6.31 -1.52
N ALA A 39 7.72 -6.69 -1.18
CA ALA A 39 8.53 -6.01 -0.16
C ALA A 39 8.78 -4.52 -0.52
N LYS A 40 9.08 -4.20 -1.78
CA LYS A 40 9.27 -2.81 -2.25
C LYS A 40 8.04 -1.94 -2.04
N ARG A 41 6.85 -2.47 -2.33
CA ARG A 41 5.60 -1.73 -2.17
C ARG A 41 5.27 -1.50 -0.69
N ILE A 42 5.54 -2.48 0.16
CA ILE A 42 5.43 -2.32 1.62
C ILE A 42 6.41 -1.25 2.12
N ALA A 43 7.66 -1.28 1.67
CA ALA A 43 8.66 -0.28 2.03
C ALA A 43 8.22 1.15 1.67
N LEU A 44 7.63 1.35 0.49
CA LEU A 44 7.08 2.64 0.06
C LEU A 44 5.96 3.15 1.00
N VAL A 45 5.03 2.28 1.39
CA VAL A 45 3.93 2.64 2.29
C VAL A 45 4.43 2.98 3.69
N ILE A 46 5.36 2.19 4.23
CA ILE A 46 5.94 2.45 5.55
C ILE A 46 6.76 3.73 5.55
N PHE A 47 7.51 3.98 4.48
CA PHE A 47 8.22 5.25 4.31
C PHE A 47 7.25 6.43 4.29
N TYR A 48 6.13 6.33 3.56
CA TYR A 48 5.09 7.35 3.54
C TYR A 48 4.52 7.63 4.95
N PHE A 49 4.16 6.59 5.71
CA PHE A 49 3.66 6.77 7.08
C PHE A 49 4.71 7.39 8.00
N THR A 50 5.96 6.94 7.89
CA THR A 50 7.08 7.52 8.64
C THR A 50 7.22 9.00 8.32
N TYR A 51 7.17 9.38 7.04
CA TYR A 51 7.26 10.77 6.61
C TYR A 51 6.11 11.62 7.16
N VAL A 52 4.87 11.14 7.08
CA VAL A 52 3.68 11.84 7.61
C VAL A 52 3.76 12.01 9.13
N GLN A 53 4.21 10.98 9.85
CA GLN A 53 4.41 11.04 11.29
C GLN A 53 5.48 12.07 11.68
N LEU A 54 6.63 12.04 11.01
CA LEU A 54 7.69 13.02 11.20
C LEU A 54 7.20 14.43 10.88
N GLN A 55 6.41 14.62 9.83
CA GLN A 55 5.87 15.93 9.47
C GLN A 55 4.93 16.48 10.55
N LYS A 56 4.12 15.62 11.18
CA LYS A 56 3.28 16.01 12.33
C LYS A 56 4.12 16.42 13.55
N THR A 57 5.19 15.69 13.83
CA THR A 57 6.12 16.00 14.92
C THR A 57 6.88 17.29 14.66
N GLU A 58 7.38 17.47 13.44
CA GLU A 58 8.13 18.65 12.99
C GLU A 58 7.32 19.93 13.03
N LYS A 59 6.06 19.89 12.59
CA LYS A 59 5.15 21.03 12.72
C LYS A 59 4.98 21.49 14.17
N LYS A 60 5.09 20.57 15.13
CA LYS A 60 5.01 20.90 16.57
C LYS A 60 6.33 21.42 17.12
N SER A 61 7.48 20.96 16.61
CA SER A 61 8.81 21.33 17.11
C SER A 61 9.48 22.48 16.36
N GLY A 62 8.99 22.85 15.18
CA GLY A 62 9.56 23.92 14.34
C GLY A 62 10.93 23.61 13.74
N LYS A 63 11.34 22.33 13.66
CA LYS A 63 12.73 21.92 13.35
C LYS A 63 13.03 21.78 11.84
N GLY A 64 12.23 22.41 10.98
CA GLY A 64 12.50 22.52 9.53
C GLY A 64 11.84 21.40 8.69
N SER A 65 12.34 21.22 7.46
CA SER A 65 11.76 20.27 6.49
C SER A 65 12.19 18.83 6.77
N VAL A 66 11.23 17.90 6.91
CA VAL A 66 11.48 16.45 7.09
C VAL A 66 12.41 15.91 6.01
N ALA A 67 12.21 16.30 4.74
CA ALA A 67 13.05 15.88 3.63
C ALA A 67 14.53 16.27 3.83
N HIS A 68 14.78 17.47 4.37
CA HIS A 68 16.14 17.90 4.69
C HIS A 68 16.73 17.06 5.81
N GLN A 69 15.97 16.76 6.86
CA GLN A 69 16.48 15.96 7.98
C GLN A 69 16.77 14.51 7.61
N LEU A 70 15.98 13.93 6.71
CA LEU A 70 16.21 12.60 6.15
C LEU A 70 17.51 12.57 5.33
N LEU A 71 17.78 13.61 4.55
CA LEU A 71 18.96 13.66 3.68
C LEU A 71 20.23 14.18 4.37
N ARG A 72 20.12 15.00 5.42
CA ARG A 72 21.22 15.74 6.06
C ARG A 72 22.50 14.94 6.35
N PRO A 73 22.46 13.70 6.89
CA PRO A 73 23.68 12.95 7.19
C PRO A 73 24.54 12.68 5.97
N ASP A 74 23.88 12.42 4.83
CA ASP A 74 24.55 12.07 3.58
C ASP A 74 24.73 13.32 2.69
N PHE A 75 23.86 14.32 2.86
CA PHE A 75 23.81 15.57 2.11
C PHE A 75 23.46 16.75 3.04
N PRO A 76 24.44 17.44 3.65
CA PRO A 76 24.20 18.53 4.60
C PRO A 76 23.33 19.66 4.03
N GLU A 77 23.49 19.95 2.74
CA GLU A 77 22.72 20.90 1.95
C GLU A 77 22.16 20.19 0.71
N PRO A 78 21.01 19.50 0.84
CA PRO A 78 20.44 18.75 -0.27
C PRO A 78 19.90 19.70 -1.34
N ASP A 79 20.25 19.43 -2.59
CA ASP A 79 19.77 20.19 -3.73
C ASP A 79 18.29 19.88 -4.07
N LYS A 80 17.71 20.70 -4.94
CA LYS A 80 16.32 20.55 -5.37
C LYS A 80 16.02 19.16 -5.98
N PRO A 81 16.85 18.60 -6.89
CA PRO A 81 16.65 17.25 -7.41
C PRO A 81 16.54 16.16 -6.33
N LEU A 82 17.38 16.19 -5.30
CA LEU A 82 17.32 15.21 -4.21
C LEU A 82 16.04 15.36 -3.38
N LEU A 83 15.60 16.60 -3.13
CA LEU A 83 14.35 16.89 -2.44
C LEU A 83 13.13 16.43 -3.26
N ASP A 84 13.14 16.67 -4.58
CA ASP A 84 12.09 16.25 -5.50
C ASP A 84 12.00 14.71 -5.56
N GLN A 85 13.12 13.99 -5.47
CA GLN A 85 13.12 12.53 -5.35
C GLN A 85 12.46 12.04 -4.06
N VAL A 86 12.72 12.70 -2.93
CA VAL A 86 12.05 12.36 -1.66
C VAL A 86 10.55 12.60 -1.80
N ALA A 87 10.15 13.76 -2.32
CA ALA A 87 8.75 14.09 -2.56
C ALA A 87 8.07 13.07 -3.50
N GLY A 88 8.75 12.65 -4.57
CA GLY A 88 8.29 11.59 -5.48
C GLY A 88 8.11 10.25 -4.78
N THR A 89 9.05 9.87 -3.90
CA THR A 89 8.98 8.63 -3.11
C THR A 89 7.81 8.67 -2.12
N VAL A 90 7.62 9.79 -1.42
CA VAL A 90 6.47 10.01 -0.51
C VAL A 90 5.16 9.93 -1.27
N ARG A 91 5.08 10.55 -2.44
CA ARG A 91 3.90 10.48 -3.32
C ARG A 91 3.64 9.03 -3.71
N LEU A 92 4.63 8.27 -4.16
CA LEU A 92 4.43 6.87 -4.53
C LEU A 92 3.94 6.01 -3.37
N GLY A 93 4.48 6.20 -2.16
CA GLY A 93 3.99 5.53 -0.96
C GLY A 93 2.54 5.88 -0.63
N LYS A 94 2.16 7.17 -0.74
CA LYS A 94 0.76 7.61 -0.59
C LYS A 94 -0.18 6.91 -1.57
N TRP A 95 0.24 6.78 -2.83
CA TRP A 95 -0.56 6.16 -3.87
C TRP A 95 -0.74 4.66 -3.68
N TRP A 96 0.33 3.95 -3.32
CA TRP A 96 0.22 2.56 -2.92
C TRP A 96 -0.69 2.39 -1.71
N TRP A 97 -0.59 3.29 -0.73
CA TRP A 97 -1.49 3.28 0.41
C TRP A 97 -2.96 3.41 0.01
N TRP A 98 -3.27 4.36 -0.86
CA TRP A 98 -4.62 4.53 -1.37
C TRP A 98 -5.15 3.29 -2.10
N LEU A 99 -4.32 2.64 -2.92
CA LEU A 99 -4.72 1.39 -3.59
C LEU A 99 -5.02 0.27 -2.60
N ILE A 100 -4.21 0.13 -1.55
CA ILE A 100 -4.41 -0.93 -0.55
C ILE A 100 -5.67 -0.64 0.26
N ALA A 101 -5.88 0.61 0.64
CA ALA A 101 -7.04 1.01 1.42
C ALA A 101 -8.37 0.77 0.67
N THR A 102 -8.36 0.86 -0.65
CA THR A 102 -9.57 0.74 -1.49
C THR A 102 -9.73 -0.64 -2.12
N LEU A 103 -8.64 -1.29 -2.51
CA LEU A 103 -8.65 -2.58 -3.22
C LEU A 103 -8.27 -3.75 -2.31
N GLY A 104 -7.84 -3.50 -1.08
CA GLY A 104 -7.32 -4.52 -0.18
C GLY A 104 -5.87 -4.91 -0.47
N LEU A 105 -5.25 -5.61 0.49
CA LEU A 105 -3.84 -6.02 0.44
C LEU A 105 -3.48 -6.95 -0.72
N GLY A 106 -4.47 -7.67 -1.27
CA GLY A 106 -4.28 -8.53 -2.44
C GLY A 106 -3.72 -7.80 -3.66
N ILE A 107 -3.90 -6.47 -3.75
CA ILE A 107 -3.34 -5.65 -4.83
C ILE A 107 -1.81 -5.74 -4.91
N PHE A 108 -1.13 -5.94 -3.78
CA PHE A 108 0.33 -6.09 -3.76
C PHE A 108 0.81 -7.39 -4.41
N LEU A 109 -0.05 -8.38 -4.60
CA LEU A 109 0.31 -9.64 -5.26
C LEU A 109 0.09 -9.60 -6.76
N THR A 110 -0.65 -8.61 -7.25
CA THR A 110 -0.88 -8.46 -8.69
C THR A 110 0.44 -8.07 -9.38
N ASN A 111 0.72 -8.71 -10.53
CA ASN A 111 1.88 -8.39 -11.36
C ASN A 111 1.65 -7.07 -12.13
N THR A 112 1.58 -5.99 -11.36
CA THR A 112 1.30 -4.63 -11.79
C THR A 112 2.57 -3.82 -12.00
N HIS A 113 3.61 -4.45 -12.56
CA HIS A 113 4.86 -3.76 -12.89
C HIS A 113 4.61 -2.51 -13.76
N ASN A 114 3.66 -2.61 -14.70
CA ASN A 114 3.26 -1.47 -15.54
C ASN A 114 2.44 -0.42 -14.78
N THR A 115 1.61 -0.80 -13.81
CA THR A 115 0.85 0.14 -12.98
C THR A 115 1.78 0.96 -12.09
N ALA A 116 2.76 0.31 -11.46
CA ALA A 116 3.79 0.95 -10.65
C ALA A 116 4.58 1.99 -11.47
N LYS A 117 4.97 1.62 -12.69
CA LYS A 117 5.71 2.50 -13.62
C LYS A 117 4.85 3.68 -14.09
N SER A 118 3.57 3.47 -14.39
CA SER A 118 2.64 4.53 -14.75
C SER A 118 2.41 5.52 -13.61
N MET A 119 2.30 5.03 -12.36
CA MET A 119 2.17 5.89 -11.17
C MET A 119 3.47 6.64 -10.84
N HIS A 120 4.63 6.00 -11.04
CA HIS A 120 5.94 6.63 -10.89
C HIS A 120 6.17 7.76 -11.90
N SER A 121 5.48 7.76 -13.05
CA SER A 121 5.68 8.76 -14.11
C SER A 121 5.15 10.17 -13.82
N SER A 122 4.69 10.46 -12.58
CA SER A 122 4.23 11.77 -12.09
C SER A 122 2.98 12.37 -12.76
N LYS A 123 2.43 11.72 -13.79
CA LYS A 123 1.30 12.24 -14.59
C LYS A 123 -0.06 12.20 -13.88
N LEU A 124 -0.20 11.36 -12.86
CA LEU A 124 -1.48 11.09 -12.22
C LEU A 124 -1.72 12.03 -11.02
N SER A 125 -2.68 12.96 -11.12
CA SER A 125 -3.05 13.90 -10.04
C SER A 125 -3.81 13.20 -8.90
N ASN A 126 -3.92 13.84 -7.72
CA ASN A 126 -4.67 13.25 -6.60
C ASN A 126 -6.15 13.06 -6.96
N GLU A 127 -6.71 13.98 -7.75
CA GLU A 127 -8.09 13.94 -8.24
C GLU A 127 -8.30 12.80 -9.24
N GLU A 128 -7.34 12.56 -10.14
CA GLU A 128 -7.38 11.42 -11.06
C GLU A 128 -7.25 10.09 -10.32
N ALA A 129 -6.42 10.02 -9.27
CA ALA A 129 -6.41 8.89 -8.34
C ALA A 129 -7.81 8.68 -7.76
N ALA A 130 -8.43 9.77 -7.29
CA ALA A 130 -9.68 9.69 -6.58
C ALA A 130 -10.83 9.23 -7.47
N ALA A 131 -10.87 9.75 -8.69
CA ALA A 131 -11.77 9.28 -9.73
C ALA A 131 -11.54 7.80 -10.06
N PHE A 132 -10.28 7.36 -10.18
CA PHE A 132 -9.95 5.97 -10.46
C PHE A 132 -10.41 5.00 -9.35
N MET A 133 -10.14 5.33 -8.08
CA MET A 133 -10.61 4.50 -6.96
C MET A 133 -12.13 4.48 -6.87
N THR A 134 -12.77 5.63 -7.10
CA THR A 134 -14.24 5.73 -7.12
C THR A 134 -14.81 4.85 -8.23
N PHE A 135 -14.23 4.91 -9.42
CA PHE A 135 -14.62 4.05 -10.54
C PHE A 135 -14.50 2.57 -10.17
N ILE A 136 -13.38 2.12 -9.59
CA ILE A 136 -13.20 0.71 -9.23
C ILE A 136 -14.20 0.28 -8.15
N LEU A 137 -14.36 1.05 -7.07
CA LEU A 137 -15.26 0.70 -5.98
C LEU A 137 -16.72 0.60 -6.43
N ARG A 138 -17.11 1.38 -7.45
CA ARG A 138 -18.46 1.36 -8.03
C ARG A 138 -18.65 0.24 -9.05
N THR A 139 -17.65 -0.02 -9.89
CA THR A 139 -17.79 -0.92 -11.05
C THR A 139 -17.20 -2.31 -10.87
N ARG A 140 -16.37 -2.51 -9.83
CA ARG A 140 -15.67 -3.77 -9.56
C ARG A 140 -15.72 -4.21 -8.07
N PRO A 141 -16.89 -4.17 -7.41
CA PRO A 141 -16.99 -4.53 -5.98
C PRO A 141 -16.62 -6.00 -5.69
N GLY A 142 -16.92 -6.93 -6.59
CA GLY A 142 -16.56 -8.33 -6.46
C GLY A 142 -15.05 -8.56 -6.53
N THR A 143 -14.36 -7.87 -7.44
CA THR A 143 -12.89 -7.88 -7.51
C THR A 143 -12.25 -7.32 -6.23
N VAL A 144 -12.77 -6.20 -5.72
CA VAL A 144 -12.29 -5.60 -4.45
C VAL A 144 -12.42 -6.61 -3.31
N ARG A 145 -13.58 -7.25 -3.16
CA ARG A 145 -13.80 -8.26 -2.12
C ARG A 145 -12.85 -9.46 -2.23
N LEU A 146 -12.58 -9.94 -3.45
CA LEU A 146 -11.63 -11.04 -3.66
C LEU A 146 -10.22 -10.62 -3.21
N SER A 147 -9.80 -9.40 -3.55
CA SER A 147 -8.48 -8.87 -3.16
C SER A 147 -8.37 -8.62 -1.65
N GLU A 148 -9.43 -8.16 -0.98
CA GLU A 148 -9.49 -8.10 0.49
C GLU A 148 -9.38 -9.49 1.12
N SER A 149 -10.12 -10.46 0.59
CA SER A 149 -10.10 -11.84 1.06
C SER A 149 -8.72 -12.47 0.88
N LEU A 150 -8.04 -12.19 -0.23
CA LEU A 150 -6.64 -12.58 -0.46
C LEU A 150 -5.69 -11.94 0.57
N GLY A 151 -5.96 -10.68 0.92
CA GLY A 151 -5.30 -10.00 2.02
C GLY A 151 -5.35 -10.81 3.30
N VAL A 152 -6.54 -11.25 3.73
CA VAL A 152 -6.75 -12.08 4.94
C VAL A 152 -5.95 -13.39 4.88
N HIS A 153 -5.91 -14.06 3.73
CA HIS A 153 -5.14 -15.30 3.57
C HIS A 153 -3.64 -15.09 3.71
N LEU A 154 -3.11 -13.98 3.18
CA LEU A 154 -1.72 -13.60 3.42
C LEU A 154 -1.45 -13.40 4.92
N GLN A 155 -2.37 -12.75 5.64
CA GLN A 155 -2.21 -12.56 7.09
C GLN A 155 -2.19 -13.89 7.82
N ALA A 156 -3.03 -14.84 7.42
CA ALA A 156 -3.13 -16.14 8.08
C ALA A 156 -1.93 -17.03 7.75
N ARG A 157 -1.50 -17.09 6.49
CA ARG A 157 -0.29 -17.83 6.07
C ARG A 157 0.97 -17.34 6.80
N ASN A 158 1.11 -16.03 7.00
CA ASN A 158 2.23 -15.49 7.76
C ASN A 158 2.21 -15.86 9.26
N ARG A 159 1.03 -16.22 9.80
CA ARG A 159 0.84 -16.66 11.19
C ARG A 159 1.00 -18.17 11.39
N GLU A 160 0.72 -18.99 10.38
CA GLU A 160 0.65 -20.45 10.52
C GLU A 160 2.01 -21.17 10.60
N ASP A 161 3.12 -20.45 10.59
CA ASP A 161 4.46 -21.05 10.58
C ASP A 161 4.94 -21.58 11.96
N GLU A 162 4.11 -21.62 13.02
CA GLU A 162 4.57 -22.10 14.35
C GLU A 162 3.63 -22.99 15.21
N SER A 163 2.43 -23.44 14.81
CA SER A 163 1.69 -24.38 15.71
C SER A 163 0.59 -25.26 15.14
N ILE A 164 0.21 -25.15 13.87
CA ILE A 164 -0.94 -25.88 13.35
C ILE A 164 -0.46 -27.15 12.63
N GLY A 165 -0.53 -28.27 13.35
CA GLY A 165 -0.48 -29.60 12.71
C GLY A 165 -1.55 -29.71 11.62
N PRO A 166 -1.40 -30.66 10.66
CA PRO A 166 -2.05 -30.66 9.34
C PRO A 166 -3.59 -30.72 9.29
N ASN A 167 -4.30 -30.59 10.42
CA ASN A 167 -5.72 -30.91 10.56
C ASN A 167 -6.62 -29.76 11.07
N GLN A 168 -6.28 -28.48 10.85
CA GLN A 168 -7.24 -27.38 11.00
C GLN A 168 -7.42 -26.57 9.70
N ASN A 169 -7.74 -27.28 8.61
CA ASN A 169 -8.16 -26.71 7.33
C ASN A 169 -9.62 -26.19 7.39
N ASN A 170 -9.89 -25.22 8.25
CA ASN A 170 -11.09 -24.35 8.12
C ASN A 170 -10.69 -22.90 7.77
N LEU A 171 -9.46 -22.69 7.34
CA LEU A 171 -9.16 -21.59 6.43
C LEU A 171 -9.65 -22.02 5.05
N ILE A 172 -10.51 -21.21 4.44
CA ILE A 172 -10.74 -21.19 3.00
C ILE A 172 -9.37 -21.44 2.34
N GLY A 173 -9.19 -22.56 1.67
CA GLY A 173 -7.94 -22.79 0.97
C GLY A 173 -7.77 -21.69 -0.08
N THR A 174 -6.54 -21.35 -0.48
CA THR A 174 -6.35 -20.53 -1.69
C THR A 174 -7.09 -21.09 -2.91
N ALA A 175 -7.33 -22.41 -2.93
CA ALA A 175 -8.18 -23.11 -3.90
C ALA A 175 -9.67 -22.76 -3.79
N ASP A 176 -10.19 -22.50 -2.59
CA ASP A 176 -11.57 -22.05 -2.38
C ASP A 176 -11.70 -20.54 -2.65
N LEU A 177 -10.68 -19.74 -2.34
CA LEU A 177 -10.68 -18.29 -2.61
C LEU A 177 -10.92 -17.93 -4.08
N PHE A 178 -10.37 -18.73 -5.00
CA PHE A 178 -10.53 -18.58 -6.45
C PHE A 178 -11.34 -19.74 -7.05
N SER A 179 -12.26 -20.33 -6.28
CA SER A 179 -13.16 -21.34 -6.81
C SER A 179 -14.00 -20.77 -7.97
N PRO A 180 -14.40 -21.60 -8.95
CA PRO A 180 -15.23 -21.13 -10.06
C PRO A 180 -16.50 -20.39 -9.59
N GLU A 181 -17.09 -20.83 -8.49
CA GLU A 181 -18.28 -20.21 -7.87
C GLU A 181 -17.97 -18.81 -7.35
N ARG A 182 -16.89 -18.63 -6.58
CA ARG A 182 -16.50 -17.31 -6.06
C ARG A 182 -16.06 -16.35 -7.17
N LEU A 183 -15.40 -16.86 -8.20
CA LEU A 183 -15.07 -16.07 -9.39
C LEU A 183 -16.33 -15.66 -10.15
N ALA A 184 -17.30 -16.56 -10.30
CA ALA A 184 -18.58 -16.26 -10.93
C ALA A 184 -19.40 -15.22 -10.12
N ASP A 185 -19.39 -15.33 -8.80
CA ASP A 185 -20.03 -14.36 -7.90
C ASP A 185 -19.37 -12.98 -8.00
N ALA A 186 -18.04 -12.92 -7.95
CA ALA A 186 -17.31 -11.68 -8.13
C ALA A 186 -17.57 -11.06 -9.51
N HIS A 187 -17.58 -11.86 -10.57
CA HIS A 187 -17.92 -11.41 -11.91
C HIS A 187 -19.36 -10.88 -12.00
N ARG A 188 -20.32 -11.56 -11.38
CA ARG A 188 -21.73 -11.13 -11.33
C ARG A 188 -21.86 -9.80 -10.62
N GLU A 189 -21.18 -9.60 -9.51
CA GLU A 189 -21.17 -8.33 -8.78
C GLU A 189 -20.51 -7.20 -9.56
N ASP A 190 -19.38 -7.47 -10.21
CA ASP A 190 -18.70 -6.51 -11.08
C ASP A 190 -19.58 -6.13 -12.29
N SER A 191 -20.30 -7.10 -12.85
CA SER A 191 -21.26 -6.87 -13.93
C SER A 191 -22.44 -6.02 -13.45
N ASN A 192 -22.99 -6.34 -12.28
CA ASN A 192 -24.08 -5.57 -11.66
C ASN A 192 -23.65 -4.14 -11.35
N GLY A 193 -22.47 -3.93 -10.77
CA GLY A 193 -21.91 -2.61 -10.49
C GLY A 193 -21.71 -1.78 -11.76
N LEU A 194 -21.26 -2.42 -12.85
CA LEU A 194 -21.14 -1.75 -14.13
C LEU A 194 -22.50 -1.33 -14.71
N VAL A 195 -23.52 -2.19 -14.60
CA VAL A 195 -24.88 -1.92 -15.12
C VAL A 195 -25.61 -0.88 -14.26
N SER A 196 -25.51 -0.97 -12.92
CA SER A 196 -26.21 -0.07 -11.99
C SER A 196 -25.77 1.39 -12.10
N HIS A 197 -24.59 1.63 -12.68
CA HIS A 197 -23.99 2.95 -12.81
C HIS A 197 -23.94 3.47 -14.26
N GLN A 198 -24.75 2.90 -15.16
CA GLN A 198 -25.00 3.46 -16.51
C GLN A 198 -25.91 4.71 -16.50
N THR A 199 -26.32 5.20 -15.33
CA THR A 199 -27.15 6.40 -15.22
C THR A 199 -26.32 7.68 -15.42
N TRP A 200 -26.95 8.71 -15.98
CA TRP A 200 -26.34 10.00 -16.38
C TRP A 200 -25.83 10.88 -15.23
N GLU A 201 -25.88 10.40 -13.98
CA GLU A 201 -25.52 11.19 -12.82
C GLU A 201 -24.00 11.18 -12.57
N PRO A 202 -23.36 12.36 -12.43
CA PRO A 202 -21.94 12.42 -12.13
C PRO A 202 -21.68 11.85 -10.73
N TRP A 203 -20.70 10.94 -10.63
CA TRP A 203 -20.32 10.37 -9.35
C TRP A 203 -19.55 11.39 -8.52
N THR A 204 -19.91 11.49 -7.24
CA THR A 204 -19.05 12.18 -6.28
C THR A 204 -17.85 11.29 -5.95
N ASN A 205 -16.66 11.88 -6.01
CA ASN A 205 -15.45 11.19 -5.60
C ASN A 205 -15.56 10.73 -4.15
N ILE A 206 -15.14 9.49 -3.91
CA ILE A 206 -14.99 8.95 -2.56
C ILE A 206 -13.90 9.73 -1.83
N ASP A 207 -14.13 10.04 -0.56
CA ASP A 207 -13.11 10.61 0.32
C ASP A 207 -12.09 9.52 0.71
N ILE A 208 -11.13 9.32 -0.18
CA ILE A 208 -10.10 8.28 -0.05
C ILE A 208 -9.16 8.58 1.09
N GLU A 209 -8.93 9.84 1.44
CA GLU A 209 -8.07 10.16 2.58
C GLU A 209 -8.70 9.66 3.88
N THR A 210 -10.00 9.91 4.07
CA THR A 210 -10.73 9.38 5.23
C THR A 210 -10.78 7.86 5.21
N CYS A 211 -11.22 7.24 4.11
CA CYS A 211 -11.27 5.77 4.00
C CYS A 211 -9.91 5.12 4.24
N ALA A 212 -8.83 5.72 3.71
CA ALA A 212 -7.49 5.20 3.89
C ALA A 212 -7.00 5.40 5.33
N ASN A 213 -7.30 6.51 5.99
CA ASN A 213 -6.91 6.71 7.39
C ASN A 213 -7.53 5.66 8.32
N ASP A 214 -8.78 5.26 8.08
CA ASP A 214 -9.48 4.24 8.89
C ASP A 214 -8.82 2.86 8.81
N LYS A 215 -8.12 2.56 7.71
CA LYS A 215 -7.44 1.27 7.48
C LYS A 215 -6.01 1.22 8.02
N ILE A 216 -5.44 2.36 8.47
CA ILE A 216 -4.06 2.42 8.97
C ILE A 216 -3.84 1.46 10.15
N PRO A 217 -4.71 1.40 11.18
CA PRO A 217 -4.51 0.50 12.31
C PRO A 217 -4.44 -0.97 11.91
N ASP A 218 -5.30 -1.40 10.98
CA ASP A 218 -5.34 -2.78 10.47
C ASP A 218 -4.05 -3.13 9.72
N PHE A 219 -3.57 -2.22 8.89
CA PHE A 219 -2.30 -2.39 8.17
C PHE A 219 -1.11 -2.46 9.13
N LEU A 220 -1.02 -1.56 10.10
CA LEU A 220 0.08 -1.57 11.07
C LEU A 220 0.03 -2.79 11.99
N ALA A 221 -1.18 -3.27 12.33
CA ALA A 221 -1.36 -4.51 13.08
C ALA A 221 -0.92 -5.74 12.28
N LEU A 222 -1.05 -5.71 10.95
CA LEU A 222 -0.48 -6.74 10.08
C LEU A 222 1.06 -6.72 10.13
N MET A 223 1.68 -5.54 10.14
CA MET A 223 3.14 -5.45 10.11
C MET A 223 3.78 -5.90 11.43
N ARG A 224 3.12 -5.66 12.57
CA ARG A 224 3.68 -5.94 13.91
C ARG A 224 3.49 -7.38 14.43
N ARG A 225 2.80 -8.25 13.71
CA ARG A 225 2.45 -9.61 14.17
C ARG A 225 3.29 -10.67 13.49
#